data_AF-A0A951D074-F1
#
_entry.id   AF-A0A951D074-F1
#
_cell.length_a   1.000
_cell.length_b   1.000
_cell.length_c   1.000
_cell.angle_alpha   90.00
_cell.angle_beta   90.00
_cell.angle_gamma   90.00
#
_symmetry.space_group_name_H-M   'P 1'
#
loop_
_entity.id
_entity.type
_entity.pdbx_description
1 polymer ?
#
loop_
_entity_poly.entity_id
_entity_poly.type
_entity_poly.pdbx_seq_one_letter_code
_entity_poly.pdbx_strand_id
1 'polypeptide(L)'
;MRYFLGVTAIVLACSLGLAQQAPPQATAPAPATAPLAGQAPAAAPTSQAAAAPAAKPRPAPKNNFLLQNVRLIDGRGGPARDHVSILIKNGKIAQIVSGSAITLNDPDVEKLDLKGKTVMPGLINGHGHLGLTRAGRFSTAAFAEDTISSQLFHYQQYGVTTMISLGLNKDLLYQLRARQEKGEYGGTTILTADRGIGVPNGVPQIPVAEDQIYR
;
A
#
# COMPACT_ATOMS: atom_id res chain seq x y z
N MET A 1 -16.35 18.66 12.64
CA MET A 1 -15.62 17.39 12.42
C MET A 1 -16.02 16.81 11.08
N ARG A 2 -15.11 16.76 10.10
CA ARG A 2 -15.36 16.20 8.75
C ARG A 2 -14.43 14.99 8.58
N TYR A 3 -14.99 13.79 8.65
CA TYR A 3 -14.25 12.55 8.40
C TYR A 3 -13.93 12.42 6.91
N PHE A 4 -12.64 12.42 6.55
CA PHE A 4 -12.15 12.09 5.22
C PHE A 4 -11.97 10.56 5.13
N LEU A 5 -13.03 9.83 4.77
CA LEU A 5 -12.90 8.46 4.28
C LEU A 5 -12.49 8.53 2.80
N GLY A 6 -11.20 8.34 2.52
CA GLY A 6 -10.69 8.19 1.16
C GLY A 6 -11.06 6.82 0.63
N VAL A 7 -12.07 6.76 -0.25
CA VAL A 7 -12.38 5.54 -1.01
C VAL A 7 -11.47 5.54 -2.23
N THR A 8 -10.27 4.97 -2.08
CA THR A 8 -9.40 4.68 -3.22
C THR A 8 -10.02 3.53 -3.99
N ALA A 9 -10.76 3.86 -5.07
CA ALA A 9 -11.21 2.87 -6.03
C ALA A 9 -9.98 2.32 -6.76
N ILE A 10 -9.58 1.09 -6.44
CA ILE A 10 -8.56 0.36 -7.20
C ILE A 10 -9.23 -0.09 -8.50
N VAL A 11 -9.06 0.69 -9.56
CA VAL A 11 -9.15 0.17 -10.92
C VAL A 11 -7.85 -0.57 -11.18
N LEU A 12 -7.90 -1.90 -11.12
CA LEU A 12 -6.77 -2.74 -11.51
C LEU A 12 -6.63 -2.68 -13.04
N ALA A 13 -6.06 -1.58 -13.53
CA ALA A 13 -5.53 -1.49 -14.88
C ALA A 13 -4.20 -2.24 -14.90
N CYS A 14 -4.25 -3.48 -15.39
CA CYS A 14 -3.07 -4.28 -15.68
C CYS A 14 -2.34 -3.66 -16.89
N SER A 15 -1.52 -2.63 -16.66
CA SER A 15 -0.55 -2.16 -17.64
C SER A 15 0.76 -2.92 -17.44
N LEU A 16 1.14 -3.67 -18.48
CA LEU A 16 2.46 -4.29 -18.60
C LEU A 16 3.58 -3.26 -18.37
N GLY A 17 4.51 -3.63 -17.50
CA GLY A 17 5.94 -3.40 -17.71
C GLY A 17 6.50 -2.04 -17.30
N LEU A 18 6.71 -1.84 -16.00
CA LEU A 18 7.97 -1.30 -15.48
C LEU A 18 8.19 -1.85 -14.07
N ALA A 19 9.14 -2.77 -13.96
CA ALA A 19 9.59 -3.35 -12.70
C ALA A 19 10.16 -2.23 -11.81
N GLN A 20 9.45 -1.87 -10.74
CA GLN A 20 10.11 -1.32 -9.57
C GLN A 20 10.80 -2.49 -8.88
N GLN A 21 12.12 -2.53 -9.00
CA GLN A 21 12.95 -3.51 -8.33
C GLN A 21 12.64 -3.50 -6.83
N ALA A 22 12.34 -4.68 -6.29
CA ALA A 22 12.33 -4.89 -4.86
C ALA A 22 13.67 -4.45 -4.26
N PRO A 23 13.70 -3.87 -3.04
CA PRO A 23 14.97 -3.57 -2.37
C PRO A 23 15.79 -4.86 -2.24
N PRO A 24 17.12 -4.81 -2.44
CA PRO A 24 17.97 -5.99 -2.39
C PRO A 24 17.84 -6.67 -1.03
N GLN A 25 17.59 -7.98 -1.04
CA GLN A 25 17.68 -8.79 0.17
C GLN A 25 19.14 -8.83 0.62
N ALA A 26 19.39 -8.42 1.87
CA ALA A 26 20.70 -8.56 2.48
C ALA A 26 21.03 -10.05 2.63
N THR A 27 22.01 -10.53 1.87
CA THR A 27 22.60 -11.85 2.04
C THR A 27 23.50 -11.85 3.28
N ALA A 28 23.35 -12.86 4.14
CA ALA A 28 24.21 -13.07 5.29
C ALA A 28 25.66 -13.39 4.85
N PRO A 29 26.70 -12.93 5.55
CA PRO A 29 28.07 -13.23 5.18
C PRO A 29 28.47 -14.65 5.62
N ALA A 30 29.13 -15.39 4.72
CA ALA A 30 29.85 -16.63 5.02
C ALA A 30 31.28 -16.31 5.54
N PRO A 31 31.92 -17.22 6.30
CA PRO A 31 33.10 -16.88 7.12
C PRO A 31 34.41 -16.82 6.31
N ALA A 32 35.36 -16.11 6.91
CA ALA A 32 36.66 -15.74 6.36
C ALA A 32 37.66 -16.90 6.24
N THR A 33 38.46 -16.87 5.18
CA THR A 33 39.78 -17.51 5.08
C THR A 33 40.78 -16.52 4.48
N ALA A 34 41.93 -16.35 5.14
CA ALA A 34 43.02 -15.44 4.81
C ALA A 34 44.08 -16.10 3.86
N PRO A 35 45.26 -15.50 3.61
CA PRO A 35 45.51 -14.52 2.53
C PRO A 35 46.66 -14.95 1.58
N LEU A 36 46.73 -14.41 0.36
CA LEU A 36 47.98 -14.44 -0.44
C LEU A 36 48.17 -13.15 -1.27
N ALA A 37 49.24 -12.43 -0.90
CA ALA A 37 50.21 -11.67 -1.70
C ALA A 37 49.78 -10.78 -2.89
N GLY A 38 50.06 -9.48 -2.72
CA GLY A 38 50.88 -8.69 -3.65
C GLY A 38 50.28 -8.27 -4.99
N GLN A 39 49.65 -7.09 -5.02
CA GLN A 39 49.49 -6.29 -6.25
C GLN A 39 49.51 -4.79 -5.92
N ALA A 40 50.33 -4.05 -6.67
CA ALA A 40 50.54 -2.61 -6.57
C ALA A 40 49.27 -1.81 -6.97
N PRO A 41 49.09 -0.57 -6.46
CA PRO A 41 47.88 0.19 -6.73
C PRO A 41 47.89 0.76 -8.16
N ALA A 42 46.97 0.28 -9.00
CA ALA A 42 46.64 0.92 -10.28
C ALA A 42 45.72 2.13 -10.02
N ALA A 43 46.07 3.27 -10.60
CA ALA A 43 45.32 4.52 -10.50
C ALA A 43 43.88 4.37 -11.05
N ALA A 44 42.89 4.75 -10.24
CA ALA A 44 41.49 4.76 -10.65
C ALA A 44 41.24 5.88 -11.69
N PRO A 45 40.54 5.61 -12.80
CA PRO A 45 40.10 6.67 -13.69
C PRO A 45 38.99 7.50 -13.02
N THR A 46 39.19 8.81 -12.94
CA THR A 46 38.15 9.78 -12.60
C THR A 46 37.04 9.73 -13.63
N SER A 47 35.91 9.09 -13.29
CA SER A 47 34.69 9.14 -14.08
C SER A 47 34.03 10.50 -13.88
N GLN A 48 34.02 11.33 -14.93
CA GLN A 48 33.19 12.53 -14.98
C GLN A 48 31.73 12.10 -15.13
N ALA A 49 30.94 12.26 -14.07
CA ALA A 49 29.51 12.06 -14.12
C ALA A 49 28.88 13.17 -14.99
N ALA A 50 28.51 12.81 -16.23
CA ALA A 50 27.69 13.66 -17.06
C ALA A 50 26.32 13.86 -16.38
N ALA A 51 25.95 15.10 -16.11
CA ALA A 51 24.65 15.44 -15.52
C ALA A 51 23.52 14.99 -16.45
N ALA A 52 22.66 14.10 -15.97
CA ALA A 52 21.46 13.68 -16.68
C ALA A 52 20.54 14.91 -16.91
N PRO A 53 19.91 15.04 -18.08
CA PRO A 53 18.98 16.14 -18.34
C PRO A 53 17.81 16.08 -17.37
N ALA A 54 17.45 17.24 -16.81
CA ALA A 54 16.32 17.37 -15.89
C ALA A 54 15.05 16.82 -16.54
N ALA A 55 14.48 15.78 -15.93
CA ALA A 55 13.21 15.22 -16.35
C ALA A 55 12.13 16.31 -16.27
N LYS A 56 11.37 16.50 -17.36
CA LYS A 56 10.21 17.40 -17.36
C LYS A 56 9.27 17.01 -16.21
N PRO A 57 8.70 17.97 -15.44
CA PRO A 57 7.74 17.65 -14.39
C PRO A 57 6.62 16.79 -14.97
N ARG A 58 6.46 15.58 -14.43
CA ARG A 58 5.31 14.74 -14.76
C ARG A 58 4.05 15.52 -14.33
N PRO A 59 3.05 15.66 -15.22
CA PRO A 59 1.77 16.27 -14.84
C PRO A 59 1.26 15.61 -13.56
N ALA A 60 0.73 16.42 -12.64
CA ALA A 60 0.13 15.89 -11.42
C ALA A 60 -0.85 14.75 -11.79
N PRO A 61 -0.87 13.63 -11.06
CA PRO A 61 -1.76 12.52 -11.37
C PRO A 61 -3.19 13.04 -11.46
N LYS A 62 -3.87 12.73 -12.57
CA LYS A 62 -5.28 13.08 -12.74
C LYS A 62 -6.06 12.33 -11.65
N ASN A 63 -6.80 13.06 -10.84
CA ASN A 63 -7.58 12.50 -9.72
C ASN A 63 -9.07 12.31 -10.08
N ASN A 64 -9.40 12.46 -11.36
CA ASN A 64 -10.77 12.36 -11.86
C ASN A 64 -10.87 11.30 -12.96
N PHE A 65 -11.73 10.31 -12.74
CA PHE A 65 -11.91 9.16 -13.63
C PHE A 65 -13.38 8.93 -13.92
N LEU A 66 -13.69 8.54 -15.15
CA LEU A 66 -14.98 7.99 -15.55
C LEU A 66 -14.78 6.53 -15.94
N LEU A 67 -15.21 5.62 -15.09
CA LEU A 67 -15.19 4.18 -15.35
C LEU A 67 -16.47 3.81 -16.07
N GLN A 68 -16.38 3.19 -17.24
CA GLN A 68 -17.53 2.91 -18.10
C GLN A 68 -17.71 1.41 -18.32
N ASN A 69 -18.95 0.99 -18.54
CA ASN A 69 -19.34 -0.37 -18.88
C ASN A 69 -18.87 -1.44 -17.88
N VAL A 70 -18.80 -1.09 -16.59
CA VAL A 70 -18.41 -2.05 -15.55
C VAL A 70 -19.61 -2.89 -15.12
N ARG A 71 -19.33 -4.12 -14.68
CA ARG A 71 -20.22 -4.83 -13.77
C ARG A 71 -19.94 -4.34 -12.35
N LEU A 72 -20.93 -3.78 -11.67
CA LEU A 72 -20.78 -3.25 -10.32
C LEU A 72 -21.33 -4.22 -9.26
N ILE A 73 -20.50 -4.58 -8.30
CA ILE A 73 -20.91 -5.09 -6.98
C ILE A 73 -20.77 -3.90 -6.03
N ASP A 74 -21.83 -3.43 -5.41
CA ASP A 74 -21.78 -2.16 -4.64
C ASP A 74 -21.58 -2.35 -3.13
N GLY A 75 -21.50 -3.61 -2.67
CA GLY A 75 -21.32 -3.95 -1.26
C GLY A 75 -22.57 -3.88 -0.39
N ARG A 76 -23.76 -3.61 -0.97
CA ARG A 76 -25.03 -3.54 -0.21
C ARG A 76 -25.76 -4.89 -0.08
N GLY A 77 -25.16 -5.98 -0.56
CA GLY A 77 -25.75 -7.33 -0.54
C GLY A 77 -26.78 -7.60 -1.65
N GLY A 78 -27.08 -6.61 -2.50
CA GLY A 78 -27.92 -6.79 -3.68
C GLY A 78 -27.18 -7.50 -4.85
N PRO A 79 -27.90 -7.84 -5.93
CA PRO A 79 -27.30 -8.43 -7.12
C PRO A 79 -26.35 -7.46 -7.82
N ALA A 80 -25.37 -8.02 -8.55
CA ALA A 80 -24.47 -7.24 -9.38
C ALA A 80 -25.24 -6.55 -10.52
N ARG A 81 -24.81 -5.32 -10.87
CA ARG A 81 -25.42 -4.48 -11.91
C ARG A 81 -24.49 -4.36 -13.10
N ASP A 82 -24.92 -4.79 -14.28
CA ASP A 82 -24.14 -4.64 -15.51
C ASP A 82 -24.34 -3.25 -16.15
N HIS A 83 -23.44 -2.87 -17.05
CA HIS A 83 -23.46 -1.60 -17.80
C HIS A 83 -23.56 -0.36 -16.91
N VAL A 84 -22.74 -0.31 -15.86
CA VAL A 84 -22.67 0.83 -14.95
C VAL A 84 -21.52 1.75 -15.34
N SER A 85 -21.73 3.06 -15.17
CA SER A 85 -20.66 4.05 -15.21
C SER A 85 -20.46 4.72 -13.85
N ILE A 86 -19.21 4.94 -13.44
CA ILE A 86 -18.82 5.50 -12.14
C ILE A 86 -17.93 6.71 -12.39
N LEU A 87 -18.37 7.89 -11.93
CA LEU A 87 -17.58 9.11 -11.95
C LEU A 87 -16.89 9.28 -10.60
N ILE A 88 -15.56 9.39 -10.64
CA ILE A 88 -14.70 9.68 -9.50
C ILE A 88 -14.14 11.09 -9.72
N LYS A 89 -14.30 11.95 -8.72
CA LYS A 89 -13.68 13.28 -8.69
C LYS A 89 -12.98 13.50 -7.36
N ASN A 90 -11.75 14.01 -7.40
CA ASN A 90 -10.93 14.29 -6.20
C ASN A 90 -10.87 13.10 -5.23
N GLY A 91 -10.68 11.88 -5.75
CA GLY A 91 -10.60 10.66 -4.94
C GLY A 91 -11.92 10.23 -4.26
N LYS A 92 -13.07 10.77 -4.69
CA LYS A 92 -14.40 10.38 -4.19
C LYS A 92 -15.32 9.99 -5.33
N ILE A 93 -16.22 9.06 -5.06
CA ILE A 93 -17.29 8.70 -5.99
C ILE A 93 -18.28 9.88 -6.04
N ALA A 94 -18.34 10.57 -7.17
CA ALA A 94 -19.25 11.68 -7.40
C ALA A 94 -20.61 11.21 -7.91
N GLN A 95 -20.64 10.17 -8.75
CA GLN A 95 -21.87 9.66 -9.35
C GLN A 95 -21.74 8.19 -9.77
N ILE A 96 -22.84 7.45 -9.70
CA ILE A 96 -23.00 6.10 -10.26
C ILE A 96 -24.27 6.11 -11.10
N VAL A 97 -24.18 5.72 -12.38
CA VAL A 97 -25.34 5.65 -13.28
C VAL A 97 -25.43 4.28 -13.94
N SER A 98 -26.67 3.83 -14.18
CA SER A 98 -26.95 2.65 -15.01
C SER A 98 -27.19 3.08 -16.45
N GLY A 99 -26.69 2.29 -17.41
CA GLY A 99 -26.89 2.53 -18.83
C GLY A 99 -25.68 3.13 -19.54
N SER A 100 -25.84 3.37 -20.84
CA SER A 100 -24.80 3.82 -21.78
C SER A 100 -24.07 5.07 -21.29
N ALA A 101 -22.78 5.12 -21.61
CA ALA A 101 -21.80 6.18 -21.37
C ALA A 101 -22.38 7.54 -20.93
N ILE A 102 -22.00 8.01 -19.74
CA ILE A 102 -22.10 9.44 -19.42
C ILE A 102 -21.39 10.20 -20.54
N THR A 103 -22.13 10.99 -21.32
CA THR A 103 -21.54 11.95 -22.25
C THR A 103 -20.96 13.10 -21.45
N LEU A 104 -19.78 12.87 -20.88
CA LEU A 104 -19.05 13.86 -20.11
C LEU A 104 -17.99 14.50 -21.00
N ASN A 105 -18.18 15.76 -21.40
CA ASN A 105 -17.17 16.53 -22.11
C ASN A 105 -16.36 17.36 -21.09
N ASP A 106 -15.66 16.66 -20.21
CA ASP A 106 -14.78 17.23 -19.19
C ASP A 106 -13.34 16.78 -19.50
N PRO A 107 -12.44 17.67 -19.97
CA PRO A 107 -11.07 17.30 -20.33
C PRO A 107 -10.22 16.89 -19.12
N ASP A 108 -10.64 17.25 -17.90
CA ASP A 108 -9.96 16.90 -16.66
C ASP A 108 -10.32 15.49 -16.18
N VAL A 109 -11.27 14.82 -16.85
CA VAL A 109 -11.72 13.46 -16.50
C VAL A 109 -11.17 12.44 -17.49
N GLU A 110 -10.37 11.51 -16.98
CA GLU A 110 -9.90 10.38 -17.76
C GLU A 110 -11.00 9.34 -17.91
N LYS A 111 -11.31 8.95 -19.14
CA LYS A 111 -12.36 7.97 -19.45
C LYS A 111 -11.75 6.60 -19.66
N LEU A 112 -12.26 5.61 -18.95
CA LEU A 112 -11.80 4.22 -19.01
C LEU A 112 -12.97 3.32 -19.34
N ASP A 113 -12.96 2.71 -20.53
CA ASP A 113 -13.90 1.64 -20.86
C ASP A 113 -13.40 0.32 -20.26
N LEU A 114 -14.16 -0.19 -19.30
CA LEU A 114 -13.83 -1.37 -18.52
C LEU A 114 -14.84 -2.50 -18.79
N LYS A 115 -15.37 -2.55 -20.01
CA LYS A 115 -16.26 -3.64 -20.46
C LYS A 115 -15.66 -5.02 -20.11
N GLY A 116 -16.49 -5.87 -19.50
CA GLY A 116 -16.09 -7.20 -19.06
C GLY A 116 -15.28 -7.24 -17.77
N LYS A 117 -15.01 -6.08 -17.14
CA LYS A 117 -14.44 -6.00 -15.79
C LYS A 117 -15.54 -5.81 -14.75
N THR A 118 -15.25 -6.30 -13.56
CA THR A 118 -16.09 -6.09 -12.37
C THR A 118 -15.43 -5.09 -11.45
N VAL A 119 -16.19 -4.11 -10.99
CA VAL A 119 -15.79 -3.16 -9.94
C VAL A 119 -16.53 -3.52 -8.66
N MET A 120 -15.79 -3.51 -7.56
CA MET A 120 -16.30 -3.76 -6.20
C MET A 120 -15.63 -2.79 -5.22
N PRO A 121 -16.19 -2.61 -4.00
CA PRO A 121 -15.50 -1.86 -2.95
C PRO A 121 -14.15 -2.50 -2.64
N GLY A 122 -13.19 -1.67 -2.24
CA GLY A 122 -11.93 -2.18 -1.69
C GLY A 122 -12.18 -3.05 -0.47
N LEU A 123 -11.39 -4.11 -0.33
CA LEU A 123 -11.53 -5.07 0.76
C LEU A 123 -11.11 -4.42 2.08
N ILE A 124 -11.84 -4.78 3.15
CA ILE A 124 -11.52 -4.37 4.51
C ILE A 124 -11.03 -5.60 5.28
N ASN A 125 -9.77 -5.57 5.70
CA ASN A 125 -9.27 -6.56 6.65
C ASN A 125 -9.67 -6.14 8.08
N GLY A 126 -10.71 -6.79 8.62
CA GLY A 126 -11.24 -6.50 9.96
C GLY A 126 -10.39 -7.06 11.11
N HIS A 127 -9.37 -7.88 10.83
CA HIS A 127 -8.55 -8.50 11.87
C HIS A 127 -7.15 -8.82 11.32
N GLY A 128 -6.17 -7.95 11.60
CA GLY A 128 -4.78 -8.17 11.23
C GLY A 128 -3.80 -7.68 12.29
N HIS A 129 -2.52 -8.01 12.09
CA HIS A 129 -1.43 -7.55 12.94
C HIS A 129 -0.26 -7.08 12.06
N LEU A 130 -0.05 -5.77 11.99
CA LEU A 130 1.11 -5.20 11.32
C LEU A 130 2.36 -5.40 12.16
N GLY A 131 3.49 -5.66 11.50
CA GLY A 131 4.77 -5.82 12.18
C GLY A 131 4.86 -7.02 13.13
N LEU A 132 3.96 -8.00 13.01
CA LEU A 132 3.99 -9.23 13.80
C LEU A 132 4.95 -10.28 13.24
N THR A 133 5.06 -10.33 11.91
CA THR A 133 5.90 -11.31 11.20
C THR A 133 6.88 -10.67 10.24
N ARG A 134 8.09 -11.23 10.15
CA ARG A 134 9.08 -10.93 9.12
C ARG A 134 9.53 -12.24 8.50
N ALA A 135 9.54 -12.33 7.16
CA ALA A 135 9.88 -13.56 6.43
C ALA A 135 9.13 -14.82 6.93
N GLY A 136 7.82 -14.68 7.22
CA GLY A 136 6.96 -15.80 7.63
C GLY A 136 7.14 -16.28 9.08
N ARG A 137 7.91 -15.57 9.92
CA ARG A 137 8.13 -15.93 11.32
C ARG A 137 7.72 -14.80 12.26
N PHE A 138 7.18 -15.15 13.42
CA PHE A 138 6.97 -14.21 14.52
C PHE A 138 8.31 -13.65 14.98
N SER A 139 8.38 -12.32 15.12
CA SER A 139 9.60 -11.66 15.55
C SER A 139 9.27 -10.30 16.16
N THR A 140 9.85 -10.00 17.32
CA THR A 140 9.76 -8.68 17.94
C THR A 140 10.42 -7.60 17.08
N ALA A 141 11.41 -7.97 16.26
CA ALA A 141 12.06 -7.08 15.30
C ALA A 141 11.24 -6.85 14.02
N ALA A 142 10.09 -7.51 13.85
CA ALA A 142 9.21 -7.29 12.71
C ALA A 142 8.44 -5.97 12.81
N PHE A 143 8.35 -5.36 14.00
CA PHE A 143 7.67 -4.09 14.19
C PHE A 143 8.56 -2.91 13.80
N ALA A 144 8.88 -2.84 12.50
CA ALA A 144 9.73 -1.83 11.89
C ALA A 144 9.06 -1.23 10.65
N GLU A 145 9.37 0.03 10.32
CA GLU A 145 8.70 0.77 9.26
C GLU A 145 8.87 0.11 7.88
N ASP A 146 10.03 -0.48 7.57
CA ASP A 146 10.28 -1.20 6.31
C ASP A 146 9.33 -2.39 6.15
N THR A 147 9.16 -3.16 7.23
CA THR A 147 8.32 -4.34 7.27
C THR A 147 6.84 -3.96 7.17
N ILE A 148 6.41 -2.95 7.91
CA ILE A 148 5.03 -2.44 7.87
C ILE A 148 4.72 -1.85 6.49
N SER A 149 5.63 -1.07 5.91
CA SER A 149 5.48 -0.51 4.55
C SER A 149 5.26 -1.61 3.52
N SER A 150 6.08 -2.66 3.57
CA SER A 150 5.96 -3.81 2.66
C SER A 150 4.62 -4.54 2.84
N GLN A 151 4.19 -4.77 4.08
CA GLN A 151 2.89 -5.40 4.37
C GLN A 151 1.72 -4.58 3.82
N LEU A 152 1.71 -3.26 4.07
CA LEU A 152 0.66 -2.37 3.58
C LEU A 152 0.62 -2.29 2.05
N PHE A 153 1.77 -2.34 1.38
CA PHE A 153 1.82 -2.41 -0.07
C PHE A 153 1.25 -3.74 -0.59
N HIS A 154 1.62 -4.87 0.02
CA HIS A 154 1.08 -6.18 -0.38
C HIS A 154 -0.44 -6.27 -0.17
N TYR A 155 -0.95 -5.79 0.98
CA TYR A 155 -2.39 -5.71 1.22
C TYR A 155 -3.10 -4.92 0.11
N GLN A 156 -2.56 -3.76 -0.27
CA GLN A 156 -3.12 -2.94 -1.34
C GLN A 156 -3.11 -3.67 -2.69
N GLN A 157 -2.02 -4.37 -3.05
CA GLN A 157 -1.93 -5.15 -4.29
C GLN A 157 -2.97 -6.28 -4.35
N TYR A 158 -3.33 -6.85 -3.19
CA TYR A 158 -4.39 -7.86 -3.08
C TYR A 158 -5.81 -7.26 -2.98
N GLY A 159 -5.94 -5.94 -3.11
CA GLY A 159 -7.23 -5.25 -3.09
C GLY A 159 -7.73 -4.87 -1.68
N VAL A 160 -6.93 -5.08 -0.63
CA VAL A 160 -7.23 -4.61 0.72
C VAL A 160 -6.87 -3.14 0.82
N THR A 161 -7.89 -2.28 0.79
CA THR A 161 -7.71 -0.81 0.85
C THR A 161 -7.71 -0.29 2.27
N THR A 162 -8.25 -1.05 3.23
CA THR A 162 -8.27 -0.68 4.65
C THR A 162 -8.03 -1.90 5.51
N MET A 163 -7.24 -1.75 6.58
CA MET A 163 -7.01 -2.82 7.52
C MET A 163 -6.99 -2.33 8.97
N ILE A 164 -7.44 -3.18 9.89
CA ILE A 164 -7.43 -2.91 11.33
C ILE A 164 -6.30 -3.73 11.97
N SER A 165 -5.26 -3.04 12.48
CA SER A 165 -4.16 -3.67 13.21
C SER A 165 -4.56 -3.78 14.67
N LEU A 166 -4.79 -4.99 15.15
CA LEU A 166 -5.38 -5.25 16.46
C LEU A 166 -4.32 -5.64 17.47
N GLY A 167 -4.23 -4.93 18.59
CA GLY A 167 -3.33 -5.32 19.67
C GLY A 167 -1.86 -5.38 19.24
N LEU A 168 -0.97 -5.54 20.21
CA LEU A 168 0.47 -5.73 19.94
C LEU A 168 1.12 -4.60 19.13
N ASN A 169 0.47 -3.45 19.04
CA ASN A 169 0.98 -2.33 18.28
C ASN A 169 2.01 -1.57 19.12
N LYS A 170 2.81 -0.73 18.48
CA LYS A 170 3.74 0.20 19.10
C LYS A 170 3.42 1.63 18.64
N ASP A 171 3.99 2.61 19.33
CA ASP A 171 3.82 4.05 19.03
C ASP A 171 4.12 4.40 17.56
N LEU A 172 5.06 3.67 16.95
CA LEU A 172 5.38 3.79 15.52
C LEU A 172 4.11 3.71 14.65
N LEU A 173 3.17 2.83 14.94
CA LEU A 173 1.97 2.67 14.10
C LEU A 173 1.08 3.91 14.10
N TYR A 174 1.00 4.63 15.22
CA TYR A 174 0.29 5.90 15.31
C TYR A 174 0.98 6.98 14.48
N GLN A 175 2.32 7.00 14.49
CA GLN A 175 3.10 7.92 13.66
C GLN A 175 2.88 7.65 12.18
N LEU A 176 2.89 6.38 11.76
CA LEU A 176 2.62 5.98 10.37
C LEU A 176 1.19 6.35 9.95
N ARG A 177 0.20 6.10 10.82
CA ARG A 177 -1.19 6.52 10.57
C ARG A 177 -1.31 8.03 10.43
N ALA A 178 -0.68 8.82 11.31
CA ALA A 178 -0.68 10.28 11.21
C ALA A 178 -0.01 10.77 9.91
N ARG A 179 1.03 10.08 9.44
CA ARG A 179 1.65 10.35 8.13
C ARG A 179 0.73 9.97 6.96
N GLN A 180 -0.05 8.90 7.05
CA GLN A 180 -1.08 8.58 6.04
C GLN A 180 -2.15 9.67 5.96
N GLU A 181 -2.61 10.18 7.11
CA GLU A 181 -3.62 11.25 7.17
C GLU A 181 -3.13 12.56 6.52
N LYS A 182 -1.80 12.79 6.51
CA LYS A 182 -1.15 13.90 5.80
C LYS A 182 -0.78 13.61 4.35
N GLY A 183 -0.96 12.37 3.87
CA GLY A 183 -0.56 11.94 2.53
C GLY A 183 0.95 11.71 2.36
N GLU A 184 1.70 11.60 3.46
CA GLU A 184 3.16 11.40 3.50
C GLU A 184 3.56 9.90 3.52
N TYR A 185 2.57 9.01 3.59
CA TYR A 185 2.77 7.57 3.69
C TYR A 185 1.67 6.83 2.90
N GLY A 186 2.08 5.91 2.03
CA GLY A 186 1.18 5.17 1.13
C GLY A 186 0.74 3.81 1.67
N GLY A 187 0.15 3.00 0.80
CA GLY A 187 -0.33 1.65 1.14
C GLY A 187 -1.79 1.60 1.57
N THR A 188 -2.22 0.42 2.01
CA THR A 188 -3.51 0.19 2.70
C THR A 188 -3.70 1.18 3.85
N THR A 189 -4.90 1.72 4.00
CA THR A 189 -5.23 2.61 5.13
C THR A 189 -5.17 1.85 6.46
N ILE A 190 -4.46 2.44 7.43
CA ILE A 190 -4.29 1.89 8.76
C ILE A 190 -5.43 2.37 9.67
N LEU A 191 -6.19 1.42 10.18
CA LEU A 191 -6.95 1.54 11.42
C LEU A 191 -6.24 0.69 12.49
N THR A 192 -6.39 1.04 13.76
CA THR A 192 -5.68 0.31 14.82
C THR A 192 -6.50 0.29 16.11
N ALA A 193 -6.44 -0.84 16.82
CA ALA A 193 -6.67 -0.90 18.26
C ALA A 193 -5.31 -0.82 18.95
N ASP A 194 -5.21 -0.29 20.16
CA ASP A 194 -3.97 0.06 20.85
C ASP A 194 -2.96 -1.12 21.00
N ARG A 195 -1.95 -0.93 21.85
CA ARG A 195 -1.20 -2.05 22.45
C ARG A 195 -2.18 -3.09 23.00
N GLY A 196 -1.73 -4.34 23.08
CA GLY A 196 -2.53 -5.39 23.70
C GLY A 196 -2.81 -5.05 25.17
N ILE A 197 -3.91 -5.54 25.72
CA ILE A 197 -4.15 -5.53 27.17
C ILE A 197 -4.07 -6.98 27.62
N GLY A 198 -3.19 -7.28 28.57
CA GLY A 198 -3.00 -8.66 29.02
C GLY A 198 -2.40 -8.74 30.42
N VAL A 199 -2.61 -9.87 31.07
CA VAL A 199 -1.99 -10.17 32.37
C VAL A 199 -0.63 -10.84 32.17
N PRO A 200 0.26 -10.82 33.18
CA PRO A 200 1.44 -11.67 33.18
C PRO A 200 1.06 -13.13 32.88
N ASN A 201 1.77 -13.75 31.93
CA ASN A 201 1.52 -15.11 31.44
C ASN A 201 0.16 -15.35 30.74
N GLY A 202 -0.54 -14.30 30.31
CA GLY A 202 -1.75 -14.41 29.49
C GLY A 202 -1.52 -15.00 28.09
N VAL A 203 -2.61 -15.42 27.44
CA VAL A 203 -2.61 -15.97 26.08
C VAL A 203 -3.05 -14.92 25.04
N PRO A 204 -2.64 -15.03 23.76
CA PRO A 204 -1.73 -16.03 23.19
C PRO A 204 -0.25 -15.79 23.56
N GLN A 205 0.52 -16.88 23.71
CA GLN A 205 1.96 -16.82 23.98
C GLN A 205 2.76 -16.60 22.69
N ILE A 206 2.73 -15.36 22.21
CA ILE A 206 3.50 -14.92 21.05
C ILE A 206 4.67 -14.04 21.52
N PRO A 207 5.83 -14.10 20.84
CA PRO A 207 6.94 -13.20 21.14
C PRO A 207 6.53 -11.75 20.92
N VAL A 208 6.49 -10.96 21.99
CA VAL A 208 6.13 -9.54 21.99
C VAL A 208 7.18 -8.75 22.75
N ALA A 209 7.44 -7.54 22.30
CA ALA A 209 8.25 -6.57 23.02
C ALA A 209 7.47 -6.04 24.24
N GLU A 210 8.21 -5.52 25.22
CA GLU A 210 7.65 -4.97 26.47
C GLU A 210 6.66 -3.82 26.20
N ASP A 211 6.89 -3.05 25.14
CA ASP A 211 6.05 -1.92 24.75
C ASP A 211 4.90 -2.27 23.79
N GLN A 212 4.56 -3.56 23.63
CA GLN A 212 3.44 -4.01 22.79
C GLN A 212 2.19 -4.42 23.59
N ILE A 213 2.30 -4.61 24.92
CA ILE A 213 1.20 -5.02 25.79
C ILE A 213 1.22 -4.20 27.08
N TYR A 214 0.09 -3.58 27.43
CA TYR A 214 -0.16 -3.07 28.77
C TYR A 214 -0.39 -4.24 29.74
N ARG A 215 0.40 -4.27 30.81
CA ARG A 215 0.31 -5.23 31.91
C ARG A 215 0.12 -4.52 33.23
#